data_AF-X1F573-F1
#
_entry.id   AF-X1F573-F1
#
_cell.length_a   1.000
_cell.length_b   1.000
_cell.length_c   1.000
_cell.angle_alpha   90.00
_cell.angle_beta   90.00
_cell.angle_gamma   90.00
#
_symmetry.space_group_name_H-M   'P 1'
#
loop_
_entity.id
_entity.type
_entity.pdbx_description
1 polymer ?
#
loop_
_entity_poly.entity_id
_entity_poly.type
_entity_poly.pdbx_seq_one_letter_code
_entity_poly.pdbx_strand_id
1 'polypeptide(L)'
;REHIENKLQDSKPLADVLENIINKSPSLSSLFRKGVRIKNPFKQTEVTKQAIFKGKTFPSYFKLSKEYSKEKPKICAINRRFQIQFETDAENGYFKRDKEPGELTLKFSGTPIKDYSLNLWNGLATLTIAIPADAKVGDCIFFHSEVTDITKIEPFLNEFYI
;
A
#
# COMPACT_ATOMS: atom_id res chain seq x y z
N ARG A 1 17.96 -20.99 36.46
CA ARG A 1 18.60 -21.74 35.34
C ARG A 1 17.61 -22.66 34.61
N GLU A 2 16.41 -22.94 35.15
CA GLU A 2 15.44 -23.89 34.56
C GLU A 2 14.48 -23.32 33.49
N HIS A 3 14.33 -22.00 33.37
CA HIS A 3 13.37 -21.40 32.41
C HIS A 3 13.83 -21.42 30.94
N ILE A 4 15.09 -21.77 30.66
CA ILE A 4 15.61 -21.89 29.28
C ILE A 4 15.41 -23.31 28.74
N GLU A 5 15.48 -24.32 29.61
CA GLU A 5 15.42 -25.74 29.23
C GLU A 5 14.06 -26.14 28.62
N ASN A 6 12.96 -25.61 29.14
CA ASN A 6 11.61 -25.96 28.65
C ASN A 6 11.23 -25.32 27.29
N LYS A 7 12.01 -24.37 26.74
CA LYS A 7 11.81 -23.86 25.37
C LYS A 7 12.66 -24.57 24.31
N LEU A 8 13.59 -25.42 24.74
CA LEU A 8 14.53 -26.12 23.86
C LEU A 8 13.99 -27.45 23.30
N GLN A 9 12.93 -28.02 23.90
CA GLN A 9 12.38 -29.29 23.43
C GLN A 9 11.66 -29.19 22.08
N ASP A 10 10.97 -28.07 21.79
CA ASP A 10 10.28 -27.81 20.52
C ASP A 10 11.18 -27.19 19.43
N SER A 11 12.42 -26.84 19.75
CA SER A 11 13.33 -26.12 18.85
C SER A 11 14.48 -26.97 18.33
N LYS A 12 14.49 -28.30 18.56
CA LYS A 12 15.46 -29.23 17.95
C LYS A 12 15.63 -29.01 16.44
N PRO A 13 14.55 -28.91 15.62
CA PRO A 13 14.72 -28.68 14.18
C PRO A 13 15.39 -27.34 13.88
N LEU A 14 15.17 -26.33 14.72
CA LEU A 14 15.68 -24.98 14.52
C LEU A 14 17.14 -24.89 14.96
N ALA A 15 17.51 -25.56 16.04
CA ALA A 15 18.88 -25.72 16.50
C ALA A 15 19.72 -26.47 15.46
N ASP A 16 19.18 -27.56 14.90
CA ASP A 16 19.85 -28.35 13.86
C ASP A 16 20.04 -27.55 12.56
N VAL A 17 19.04 -26.76 12.17
CA VAL A 17 19.14 -25.86 11.00
C VAL A 17 20.18 -24.77 11.26
N LEU A 18 20.19 -24.16 12.44
CA LEU A 18 21.15 -23.12 12.80
C LEU A 18 22.59 -23.68 12.83
N GLU A 19 22.78 -24.86 13.42
CA GLU A 19 24.05 -25.57 13.47
C GLU A 19 24.56 -25.90 12.07
N ASN A 20 23.67 -26.39 11.19
CA ASN A 20 24.01 -26.63 9.79
C ASN A 20 24.42 -25.36 9.04
N ILE A 21 23.76 -24.22 9.28
CA ILE A 21 24.11 -22.94 8.64
C ILE A 21 25.48 -22.44 9.13
N ILE A 22 25.75 -22.54 10.43
CA ILE A 22 27.02 -22.12 11.03
C ILE A 22 28.18 -22.99 10.52
N ASN A 23 27.97 -24.31 10.45
CA ASN A 23 29.02 -25.27 10.05
C ASN A 23 29.30 -25.27 8.55
N LYS A 24 28.32 -24.96 7.69
CA LYS A 24 28.49 -24.92 6.23
C LYS A 24 29.21 -23.67 5.72
N SER A 25 29.39 -22.64 6.54
CA SER A 25 30.08 -21.41 6.15
C SER A 25 31.31 -21.16 7.03
N PRO A 26 32.54 -21.31 6.48
CA PRO A 26 33.79 -21.03 7.20
C PRO A 26 33.84 -19.60 7.76
N SER A 27 33.21 -18.66 7.05
CA SER A 27 33.10 -17.25 7.42
C SER A 27 32.24 -17.06 8.66
N LEU A 28 31.06 -17.71 8.73
CA LEU A 28 30.18 -17.66 9.90
C LEU A 28 30.83 -18.36 11.10
N SER A 29 31.39 -19.55 10.90
CA SER A 29 32.09 -20.30 11.94
C SER A 29 33.23 -19.47 12.58
N SER A 30 34.00 -18.75 11.75
CA SER A 30 35.05 -17.83 12.22
C SER A 30 34.50 -16.64 13.02
N LEU A 31 33.38 -16.05 12.58
CA LEU A 31 32.71 -14.93 13.26
C LEU A 31 32.19 -15.32 14.65
N PHE A 32 31.52 -16.47 14.76
CA PHE A 32 30.96 -16.95 16.03
C PHE A 32 32.03 -17.44 17.00
N ARG A 33 33.09 -18.12 16.52
CA ARG A 33 34.20 -18.57 17.38
C ARG A 33 35.02 -17.42 17.99
N LYS A 34 35.15 -16.32 17.26
CA LYS A 34 35.96 -15.16 17.69
C LYS A 34 35.19 -14.16 18.55
N GLY A 35 33.88 -14.38 18.80
CA GLY A 35 33.06 -13.48 19.60
C GLY A 35 33.01 -12.05 19.06
N VAL A 36 33.15 -11.88 17.73
CA VAL A 36 33.23 -10.55 17.12
C VAL A 36 31.85 -9.89 17.18
N ARG A 37 31.77 -8.72 17.83
CA ARG A 37 30.54 -7.93 17.84
C ARG A 37 30.19 -7.51 16.41
N ILE A 38 29.13 -8.09 15.87
CA ILE A 38 28.59 -7.72 14.56
C ILE A 38 28.01 -6.31 14.71
N LYS A 39 28.65 -5.32 14.06
CA LYS A 39 28.08 -3.98 13.95
C LYS A 39 26.82 -4.07 13.09
N ASN A 40 25.74 -3.43 13.53
CA ASN A 40 24.49 -3.37 12.77
C ASN A 40 24.80 -2.84 11.34
N PRO A 41 24.60 -3.64 10.28
CA PRO A 41 24.90 -3.22 8.91
C PRO A 41 23.92 -2.15 8.41
N PHE A 42 22.80 -1.95 9.12
CA PHE A 42 21.84 -0.90 8.82
C PHE A 42 22.24 0.38 9.56
N LYS A 43 22.68 1.38 8.80
CA LYS A 43 22.76 2.76 9.31
C LYS A 43 21.33 3.22 9.58
N GLN A 44 20.92 3.19 10.84
CA GLN A 44 19.68 3.80 11.27
C GLN A 44 19.91 5.31 11.20
N THR A 45 19.61 5.91 10.05
CA THR A 45 19.56 7.36 9.92
C THR A 45 18.50 7.86 10.88
N GLU A 46 18.85 8.87 11.68
CA GLU A 46 17.87 9.64 12.41
C GLU A 46 16.87 10.18 11.39
N VAL A 47 15.66 9.61 11.39
CA VAL A 47 14.59 10.11 10.54
C VAL A 47 14.27 11.49 11.07
N THR A 48 14.67 12.53 10.34
CA THR A 48 14.26 13.91 10.58
C THR A 48 12.77 13.89 10.86
N LYS A 49 12.33 14.41 12.01
CA LYS A 49 10.91 14.41 12.41
C LYS A 49 10.08 14.87 11.21
N GLN A 50 9.39 13.93 10.55
CA GLN A 50 8.54 14.26 9.41
C GLN A 50 7.49 15.23 9.90
N ALA A 51 7.27 16.31 9.15
CA ALA A 51 6.22 17.26 9.48
C ALA A 51 4.89 16.51 9.64
N ILE A 52 4.20 16.76 10.75
CA ILE A 52 2.90 16.12 11.01
C ILE A 52 1.92 16.62 9.94
N PHE A 53 1.40 15.71 9.13
CA PHE A 53 0.38 16.04 8.15
C PHE A 53 -0.91 16.45 8.88
N LYS A 54 -1.39 17.66 8.60
CA LYS A 54 -2.66 18.18 9.12
C LYS A 54 -3.64 18.30 7.95
N GLY A 55 -4.43 17.25 7.73
CA GLY A 55 -5.48 17.26 6.72
C GLY A 55 -6.66 18.14 7.12
N LYS A 56 -7.42 18.59 6.13
CA LYS A 56 -8.70 19.28 6.31
C LYS A 56 -9.83 18.27 6.49
N THR A 57 -10.87 18.70 7.20
CA THR A 57 -12.11 17.93 7.34
C THR A 57 -12.75 17.65 5.97
N PHE A 58 -12.79 18.63 5.07
CA PHE A 58 -13.27 18.44 3.70
C PHE A 58 -12.17 18.81 2.72
N PRO A 59 -11.94 17.99 1.67
CA PRO A 59 -10.93 18.28 0.68
C PRO A 59 -11.24 19.56 -0.10
N SER A 60 -10.19 20.33 -0.38
CA SER A 60 -10.24 21.41 -1.37
C SER A 60 -9.90 20.90 -2.76
N TYR A 61 -9.20 19.77 -2.86
CA TYR A 61 -8.93 19.08 -4.11
C TYR A 61 -8.88 17.56 -3.91
N PHE A 62 -9.17 16.84 -4.99
CA PHE A 62 -8.96 15.41 -5.09
C PHE A 62 -8.61 15.07 -6.53
N LYS A 63 -7.33 14.85 -6.82
CA LYS A 63 -6.81 14.73 -8.19
C LYS A 63 -5.91 13.51 -8.34
N LEU A 64 -5.83 12.94 -9.53
CA LEU A 64 -4.87 11.87 -9.82
C LEU A 64 -3.42 12.31 -9.52
N SER A 65 -2.66 11.46 -8.83
CA SER A 65 -1.22 11.69 -8.58
C SER A 65 -0.40 11.56 -9.87
N LYS A 66 -0.90 10.79 -10.84
CA LYS A 66 -0.31 10.60 -12.16
C LYS A 66 -1.41 10.56 -13.20
N GLU A 67 -1.18 11.23 -14.32
CA GLU A 67 -2.08 11.19 -15.46
C GLU A 67 -1.94 9.86 -16.21
N TYR A 68 -3.09 9.30 -16.59
CA TYR A 68 -3.21 8.06 -17.34
C TYR A 68 -4.14 8.29 -18.52
N SER A 69 -3.62 8.90 -19.58
CA SER A 69 -4.37 9.19 -20.80
C SER A 69 -4.55 7.95 -21.67
N LYS A 70 -5.37 8.04 -22.72
CA LYS A 70 -5.59 6.95 -23.67
C LYS A 70 -4.31 6.54 -24.41
N GLU A 71 -3.41 7.49 -24.65
CA GLU A 71 -2.12 7.29 -25.31
C GLU A 71 -1.07 6.71 -24.36
N LYS A 72 -1.24 6.93 -23.06
CA LYS A 72 -0.35 6.46 -22.00
C LYS A 72 -1.14 5.84 -20.84
N PRO A 73 -1.83 4.72 -21.08
CA PRO A 73 -2.63 4.06 -20.05
C PRO A 73 -1.75 3.39 -19.01
N LYS A 74 -2.35 3.05 -17.87
CA LYS A 74 -1.69 2.28 -16.83
C LYS A 74 -1.68 0.79 -17.18
N ILE A 75 -0.52 0.31 -17.66
CA ILE A 75 -0.31 -1.12 -17.92
C ILE A 75 -0.47 -1.96 -16.64
N CYS A 76 -1.31 -2.99 -16.70
CA CYS A 76 -1.51 -3.97 -15.64
C CYS A 76 -1.67 -5.39 -16.21
N ALA A 77 -1.43 -6.41 -15.37
CA ALA A 77 -1.57 -7.80 -15.76
C ALA A 77 -3.01 -8.28 -15.56
N ILE A 78 -3.53 -9.06 -16.50
CA ILE A 78 -4.84 -9.72 -16.38
C ILE A 78 -4.94 -10.54 -15.08
N ASN A 79 -6.14 -10.64 -14.51
CA ASN A 79 -6.44 -11.38 -13.27
C ASN A 79 -5.71 -10.85 -12.01
N ARG A 80 -5.20 -9.61 -12.02
CA ARG A 80 -4.65 -8.96 -10.83
C ARG A 80 -5.38 -7.66 -10.53
N ARG A 81 -5.45 -7.31 -9.26
CA ARG A 81 -5.88 -5.97 -8.85
C ARG A 81 -4.78 -4.96 -9.20
N PHE A 82 -5.18 -3.75 -9.54
CA PHE A 82 -4.27 -2.64 -9.79
C PHE A 82 -4.61 -1.46 -8.87
N GLN A 83 -3.68 -0.51 -8.77
CA GLN A 83 -3.80 0.64 -7.88
C GLN A 83 -3.74 1.96 -8.65
N ILE A 84 -4.61 2.88 -8.29
CA ILE A 84 -4.62 4.28 -8.72
C ILE A 84 -4.42 5.15 -7.47
N GLN A 85 -3.60 6.18 -7.60
CA GLN A 85 -3.31 7.10 -6.51
C GLN A 85 -3.87 8.48 -6.82
N PHE A 86 -4.43 9.10 -5.80
CA PHE A 86 -4.91 10.48 -5.81
C PHE A 86 -4.23 11.28 -4.71
N GLU A 87 -3.98 12.55 -4.99
CA GLU A 87 -3.56 13.54 -4.03
C GLU A 87 -4.76 14.34 -3.54
N THR A 88 -4.78 14.61 -2.24
CA THR A 88 -5.80 15.42 -1.58
C THR A 88 -5.23 16.07 -0.32
N ASP A 89 -5.86 17.15 0.14
CA ASP A 89 -5.58 17.74 1.46
C ASP A 89 -6.53 17.25 2.56
N ALA A 90 -7.38 16.25 2.29
CA ALA A 90 -8.26 15.65 3.29
C ALA A 90 -7.52 14.90 4.41
N GLU A 91 -8.13 14.88 5.59
CA GLU A 91 -7.71 14.05 6.72
C GLU A 91 -7.91 12.55 6.47
N ASN A 92 -7.13 11.71 7.15
CA ASN A 92 -7.10 10.25 6.92
C ASN A 92 -8.47 9.57 7.11
N GLY A 93 -9.30 10.13 7.99
CA GLY A 93 -10.64 9.61 8.29
C GLY A 93 -11.71 9.99 7.28
N TYR A 94 -11.43 10.83 6.28
CA TYR A 94 -12.44 11.46 5.42
C TYR A 94 -13.49 10.49 4.82
N PHE A 95 -13.07 9.31 4.35
CA PHE A 95 -13.97 8.30 3.76
C PHE A 95 -14.57 7.30 4.76
N LYS A 96 -14.12 7.32 6.02
CA LYS A 96 -14.43 6.26 7.02
C LYS A 96 -14.99 6.80 8.34
N ARG A 97 -15.07 8.12 8.49
CA ARG A 97 -15.57 8.77 9.70
C ARG A 97 -17.09 8.61 9.80
N ASP A 98 -17.59 8.60 11.04
CA ASP A 98 -19.01 8.39 11.32
C ASP A 98 -19.87 9.59 10.89
N LYS A 99 -19.33 10.79 11.02
CA LYS A 99 -20.03 12.03 10.68
C LYS A 99 -19.61 12.51 9.31
N GLU A 100 -20.58 12.62 8.41
CA GLU A 100 -20.42 13.26 7.09
C GLU A 100 -19.23 12.68 6.29
N PRO A 101 -19.15 11.35 6.09
CA PRO A 101 -18.08 10.77 5.29
C PRO A 101 -18.16 11.25 3.85
N GLY A 102 -17.00 11.40 3.22
CA GLY A 102 -16.93 11.50 1.77
C GLY A 102 -17.24 10.17 1.11
N GLU A 103 -17.78 10.22 -0.09
CA GLU A 103 -18.08 9.03 -0.90
C GLU A 103 -17.25 9.05 -2.18
N LEU A 104 -16.70 7.89 -2.55
CA LEU A 104 -16.09 7.68 -3.86
C LEU A 104 -17.01 6.77 -4.67
N THR A 105 -17.36 7.18 -5.88
CA THR A 105 -18.04 6.32 -6.86
C THR A 105 -17.08 6.05 -8.00
N LEU A 106 -16.96 4.78 -8.39
CA LEU A 106 -16.13 4.35 -9.51
C LEU A 106 -17.02 3.71 -10.59
N LYS A 107 -16.83 4.10 -11.84
CA LYS A 107 -17.54 3.57 -13.00
C LYS A 107 -16.54 3.17 -14.09
N PHE A 108 -16.82 2.11 -14.82
CA PHE A 108 -16.18 1.82 -16.12
C PHE A 108 -17.27 1.61 -17.17
N SER A 109 -17.12 2.18 -18.36
CA SER A 109 -18.15 2.10 -19.42
C SER A 109 -19.57 2.45 -18.95
N GLY A 110 -19.69 3.43 -18.04
CA GLY A 110 -20.97 3.83 -17.43
C GLY A 110 -21.52 2.91 -16.34
N THR A 111 -20.90 1.75 -16.11
CA THR A 111 -21.34 0.77 -15.10
C THR A 111 -20.64 1.00 -13.76
N PRO A 112 -21.37 1.17 -12.64
CA PRO A 112 -20.78 1.30 -11.32
C PRO A 112 -20.03 0.04 -10.87
N ILE A 113 -18.85 0.22 -10.28
CA ILE A 113 -18.02 -0.84 -9.69
C ILE A 113 -18.13 -0.75 -8.19
N LYS A 114 -18.43 -1.88 -7.55
CA LYS A 114 -18.41 -2.00 -6.07
C LYS A 114 -17.19 -2.74 -5.53
N ASP A 115 -16.54 -3.57 -6.36
CA ASP A 115 -15.35 -4.32 -5.95
C ASP A 115 -14.08 -3.46 -6.04
N TYR A 116 -13.99 -2.47 -5.17
CA TYR A 116 -12.78 -1.69 -4.96
C TYR A 116 -12.54 -1.47 -3.47
N SER A 117 -11.30 -1.14 -3.11
CA SER A 117 -10.96 -0.71 -1.75
C SER A 117 -10.22 0.62 -1.80
N LEU A 118 -10.54 1.52 -0.88
CA LEU A 118 -9.94 2.85 -0.77
C LEU A 118 -9.24 3.03 0.57
N ASN A 119 -7.99 3.49 0.53
CA ASN A 119 -7.23 3.88 1.70
C ASN A 119 -6.66 5.29 1.55
N LEU A 120 -6.90 6.17 2.51
CA LEU A 120 -6.34 7.52 2.53
C LEU A 120 -5.35 7.64 3.68
N TRP A 121 -4.12 8.04 3.36
CA TRP A 121 -3.08 8.29 4.35
C TRP A 121 -2.26 9.51 3.98
N ASN A 122 -2.26 10.51 4.86
CA ASN A 122 -1.51 11.74 4.78
C ASN A 122 -1.62 12.43 3.42
N GLY A 123 -2.85 12.58 2.92
CA GLY A 123 -3.15 13.22 1.64
C GLY A 123 -2.96 12.34 0.41
N LEU A 124 -2.57 11.07 0.57
CA LEU A 124 -2.47 10.11 -0.52
C LEU A 124 -3.59 9.07 -0.43
N ALA A 125 -4.56 9.14 -1.34
CA ALA A 125 -5.62 8.15 -1.47
C ALA A 125 -5.22 7.07 -2.47
N THR A 126 -5.13 5.83 -2.03
CA THR A 126 -4.87 4.65 -2.87
C THR A 126 -6.17 3.88 -3.10
N LEU A 127 -6.61 3.85 -4.35
CA LEU A 127 -7.76 3.09 -4.82
C LEU A 127 -7.26 1.79 -5.45
N THR A 128 -7.67 0.64 -4.91
CA THR A 128 -7.31 -0.69 -5.42
C THR A 128 -8.53 -1.34 -6.06
N ILE A 129 -8.42 -1.68 -7.34
CA ILE A 129 -9.55 -2.07 -8.20
C ILE A 129 -9.26 -3.45 -8.79
N ALA A 130 -10.27 -4.32 -8.87
CA ALA A 130 -10.20 -5.55 -9.66
C ALA A 130 -10.42 -5.23 -11.15
N ILE A 131 -9.63 -5.87 -12.03
CA ILE A 131 -9.89 -5.79 -13.46
C ILE A 131 -11.25 -6.46 -13.76
N PRO A 132 -12.11 -5.86 -14.60
CA PRO A 132 -13.36 -6.50 -15.04
C PRO A 132 -13.11 -7.90 -15.58
N ALA A 133 -13.99 -8.86 -15.24
CA ALA A 133 -13.79 -10.28 -15.56
C ALA A 133 -13.80 -10.59 -17.06
N ASP A 134 -14.41 -9.73 -17.86
CA ASP A 134 -14.51 -9.81 -19.32
C ASP A 134 -13.37 -9.10 -20.07
N ALA A 135 -12.44 -8.46 -19.34
CA ALA A 135 -11.29 -7.79 -19.93
C ALA A 135 -10.30 -8.76 -20.57
N LYS A 136 -9.77 -8.39 -21.73
CA LYS A 136 -8.78 -9.14 -22.50
C LYS A 136 -7.44 -8.41 -22.55
N VAL A 137 -6.39 -9.18 -22.84
CA VAL A 137 -5.06 -8.59 -23.06
C VAL A 137 -5.12 -7.68 -24.29
N GLY A 138 -4.70 -6.43 -24.11
CA GLY A 138 -4.72 -5.40 -25.14
C GLY A 138 -5.92 -4.45 -25.07
N ASP A 139 -6.89 -4.73 -24.19
CA ASP A 139 -7.98 -3.78 -23.94
C ASP A 139 -7.43 -2.52 -23.25
N CYS A 140 -7.99 -1.37 -23.63
CA CYS A 140 -7.74 -0.08 -22.98
C CYS A 140 -9.06 0.36 -22.35
N ILE A 141 -9.14 0.30 -21.02
CA ILE A 141 -10.40 0.46 -20.30
C ILE A 141 -10.45 1.85 -19.67
N PHE A 142 -11.53 2.58 -19.97
CA PHE A 142 -11.80 3.89 -19.42
C PHE A 142 -12.54 3.82 -18.09
N PHE A 143 -11.99 4.48 -17.08
CA PHE A 143 -12.58 4.63 -15.77
C PHE A 143 -12.88 6.08 -15.47
N HIS A 144 -14.00 6.27 -14.77
CA HIS A 144 -14.46 7.54 -14.25
C HIS A 144 -14.69 7.41 -12.75
N SER A 145 -14.11 8.33 -11.98
CA SER A 145 -14.29 8.38 -10.53
C SER A 145 -14.81 9.73 -10.09
N GLU A 146 -15.73 9.69 -9.13
CA GLU A 146 -16.44 10.85 -8.57
C GLU A 146 -16.22 10.83 -7.06
N VAL A 147 -15.70 11.91 -6.49
CA VAL A 147 -15.64 12.09 -5.04
C VAL A 147 -16.58 13.21 -4.62
N THR A 148 -17.53 12.90 -3.73
CA THR A 148 -18.54 13.83 -3.24
C THR A 148 -18.59 13.85 -1.71
N ASP A 149 -19.10 14.95 -1.16
CA ASP A 149 -19.38 15.11 0.27
C ASP A 149 -20.48 16.18 0.45
N ILE A 150 -20.95 16.34 1.69
CA ILE A 150 -22.05 17.25 2.03
C ILE A 150 -21.77 18.74 1.71
N THR A 151 -20.50 19.13 1.53
CA THR A 151 -20.09 20.51 1.26
C THR A 151 -19.99 20.82 -0.24
N LYS A 152 -20.05 19.79 -1.11
CA LYS A 152 -19.83 19.94 -2.54
C LYS A 152 -21.15 19.94 -3.30
N ILE A 153 -21.36 21.01 -4.08
CA ILE A 153 -22.41 21.06 -5.11
C ILE A 153 -21.98 20.22 -6.32
N GLU A 154 -20.71 20.31 -6.69
CA GLU A 154 -20.10 19.56 -7.80
C GLU A 154 -19.04 18.58 -7.27
N PRO A 155 -19.08 17.30 -7.68
CA PRO A 155 -18.11 16.30 -7.25
C PRO A 155 -16.72 16.55 -7.88
N PHE A 156 -15.67 16.04 -7.23
CA PHE A 156 -14.36 15.95 -7.88
C PHE A 156 -14.37 14.81 -8.90
N LEU A 157 -14.20 15.16 -10.17
CA LEU A 157 -14.18 14.22 -11.28
C LEU A 157 -12.74 13.87 -11.65
N ASN A 158 -12.46 12.58 -11.82
CA ASN A 158 -11.18 12.10 -12.32
C ASN A 158 -11.37 10.95 -13.30
N GLU A 159 -10.60 10.99 -14.37
CA GLU A 159 -10.66 10.05 -15.49
C GLU A 159 -9.30 9.41 -15.70
N PHE A 160 -9.27 8.10 -15.95
CA PHE A 160 -8.03 7.39 -16.24
C PHE A 160 -8.24 6.16 -17.12
N TYR A 161 -7.20 5.82 -17.87
CA TYR A 161 -7.14 4.63 -18.71
C TYR A 161 -6.17 3.60 -18.12
N ILE A 162 -6.55 2.32 -18.15
CA ILE A 162 -5.67 1.19 -17.84
C ILE A 162 -5.52 0.27 -19.05
#